data_AF-A0AB39HS59-F1
#
_entry.id   AF-A0AB39HS59-F1
#
_cell.length_a   1.000
_cell.length_b   1.000
_cell.length_c   1.000
_cell.angle_alpha   90.00
_cell.angle_beta   90.00
_cell.angle_gamma   90.00
#
_symmetry.space_group_name_H-M   'P 1'
#
loop_
_entity.id
_entity.type
_entity.pdbx_description
1 polymer ?
#
loop_
_entity_poly.entity_id
_entity_poly.type
_entity_poly.pdbx_seq_one_letter_code
_entity_poly.pdbx_strand_id
1 'polypeptide(L)' 'MNVKCDPALSGILRENNAILPAYHMNKEHWISIVLDGSVPDEEIFHLLDLSYDLTR' A
#
# COMPACT_ATOMS: atom_id res chain seq x y z
N MET A 1 -0.45 6.05 5.73
CA MET A 1 0.96 5.64 5.64
C MET A 1 1.28 5.28 4.20
N ASN A 2 2.41 5.73 3.64
CA ASN A 2 2.79 5.39 2.26
C ASN A 2 3.72 4.17 2.24
N VAL A 3 3.44 3.22 1.36
CA VAL A 3 4.30 2.06 1.10
C VAL A 3 4.51 1.89 -0.41
N LYS A 4 5.67 1.37 -0.80
CA LYS A 4 5.99 1.07 -2.20
C LYS A 4 5.22 -0.18 -2.61
N CYS A 5 4.70 -0.19 -3.83
CA CYS A 5 3.84 -1.24 -4.35
C CYS A 5 4.23 -1.55 -5.80
N ASP A 6 4.08 -2.82 -6.18
CA ASP A 6 4.14 -3.20 -7.58
C ASP A 6 2.94 -2.58 -8.33
N PRO A 7 3.14 -1.88 -9.45
CA PRO A 7 2.05 -1.34 -10.26
C PRO A 7 0.97 -2.37 -10.63
N ALA A 8 1.34 -3.64 -10.83
CA ALA A 8 0.42 -4.72 -11.14
C ALA A 8 -0.54 -5.06 -9.98
N LEU A 9 -0.11 -4.83 -8.73
CA LEU A 9 -0.92 -5.05 -7.53
C LEU A 9 -1.71 -3.81 -7.11
N SER A 10 -1.25 -2.62 -7.50
CA SER A 10 -1.83 -1.35 -7.06
C SER A 10 -3.34 -1.22 -7.34
N GLY A 11 -3.80 -1.73 -8.47
CA GLY A 11 -5.22 -1.70 -8.85
C GLY A 11 -6.09 -2.59 -7.96
N ILE A 12 -5.63 -3.82 -7.71
CA ILE A 12 -6.33 -4.81 -6.89
C ILE A 12 -6.40 -4.34 -5.43
N LEU A 13 -5.29 -3.86 -4.88
CA LEU A 13 -5.25 -3.37 -3.49
C LEU A 13 -6.18 -2.18 -3.27
N ARG A 14 -6.35 -1.32 -4.28
CA ARG A 14 -7.25 -0.15 -4.22
C ARG A 14 -8.74 -0.50 -4.35
N GLU A 15 -9.11 -1.77 -4.52
CA GLU A 15 -10.50 -2.21 -4.31
C GLU A 15 -10.89 -2.14 -2.82
N ASN A 16 -9.91 -2.17 -1.92
CA ASN A 16 -10.12 -1.87 -0.51
C ASN A 16 -10.21 -0.35 -0.31
N ASN A 17 -11.34 0.14 0.23
CA ASN A 17 -11.57 1.56 0.50
C ASN A 17 -10.55 2.19 1.46
N ALA A 18 -9.85 1.38 2.25
CA ALA A 18 -8.79 1.82 3.14
C ALA A 18 -7.43 1.97 2.46
N ILE A 19 -7.31 1.59 1.18
CA ILE A 19 -6.11 1.75 0.36
C ILE A 19 -6.37 2.79 -0.73
N LEU A 20 -5.65 3.90 -0.63
CA LEU A 20 -5.82 5.08 -1.46
C LEU A 20 -4.63 5.24 -2.42
N PRO A 21 -4.79 6.01 -3.52
CA PRO A 21 -3.65 6.49 -4.28
C PRO A 21 -2.64 7.17 -3.36
N ALA A 22 -1.34 7.00 -3.61
CA ALA A 22 -0.34 7.59 -2.75
C ALA A 22 -0.44 9.12 -2.63
N TYR A 23 -0.34 9.59 -1.40
CA TYR A 23 -0.19 11.01 -1.07
C TYR A 23 1.23 11.48 -1.34
N HIS A 24 1.39 12.54 -2.15
CA HIS A 24 2.66 13.17 -2.55
C HIS A 24 3.73 12.30 -3.24
N MET A 25 3.57 10.98 -3.29
CA MET A 25 4.45 10.05 -4.01
C MET A 25 3.89 9.70 -5.39
N ASN A 26 4.67 8.95 -6.19
CA ASN A 26 4.21 8.42 -7.48
C ASN A 26 3.06 7.41 -7.25
N LYS A 27 1.89 7.70 -7.82
CA LYS A 27 0.63 6.94 -7.61
C LYS A 27 0.60 5.57 -8.29
N GLU A 28 1.55 5.29 -9.18
CA GLU A 28 1.70 3.97 -9.82
C GLU A 28 2.55 3.04 -8.96
N HIS A 29 3.57 3.58 -8.27
CA HIS A 29 4.56 2.79 -7.51
C HIS A 29 4.34 2.83 -6.01
N TRP A 30 3.39 3.62 -5.53
CA TRP A 30 3.13 3.80 -4.12
C TRP A 30 1.62 3.82 -3.86
N ILE A 31 1.24 3.31 -2.70
CA ILE A 31 -0.12 3.37 -2.17
C ILE A 31 -0.13 4.01 -0.77
N SER A 32 -1.27 4.57 -0.39
CA SER A 32 -1.50 5.09 0.96
C SER A 32 -2.47 4.18 1.71
N ILE A 33 -2.04 3.64 2.85
CA ILE A 33 -2.89 2.84 3.75
C ILE A 33 -3.46 3.75 4.84
N VAL A 34 -4.77 3.70 5.06
CA VAL A 34 -5.46 4.37 6.18
C VAL A 34 -5.28 3.53 7.46
N LEU A 35 -4.79 4.15 8.54
CA LEU A 35 -4.50 3.49 9.81
C LEU A 35 -5.59 3.79 10.86
N ASP A 36 -6.84 3.48 10.52
CA ASP A 36 -8.02 3.69 11.38
C ASP A 36 -8.61 2.37 11.92
N GLY A 37 -7.93 1.24 11.69
CA GLY A 37 -8.38 -0.11 12.05
C GLY A 37 -9.23 -0.81 10.98
N SER A 38 -9.45 -0.19 9.82
CA SER A 38 -10.15 -0.82 8.69
C SER A 38 -9.32 -1.88 7.95
N VAL A 39 -8.00 -1.85 8.09
CA VAL A 39 -7.06 -2.87 7.57
C VAL A 39 -6.48 -3.65 8.75
N PRO A 40 -6.55 -5.00 8.77
CA PRO A 40 -5.92 -5.80 9.80
C PRO A 40 -4.39 -5.60 9.83
N ASP A 41 -3.81 -5.61 11.04
CA ASP A 41 -2.36 -5.41 11.22
C ASP A 41 -1.52 -6.40 10.42
N GLU A 42 -1.96 -7.67 10.31
CA GLU A 42 -1.29 -8.70 9.53
C GLU A 42 -1.14 -8.32 8.05
N GLU A 43 -2.18 -7.72 7.46
CA GLU A 43 -2.14 -7.25 6.07
C GLU A 43 -1.22 -6.04 5.93
N ILE A 44 -1.22 -5.13 6.91
CA ILE A 44 -0.31 -3.98 6.94
C ILE A 44 1.15 -4.45 6.98
N PHE A 45 1.48 -5.43 7.83
CA PHE A 45 2.82 -6.00 7.90
C PHE A 45 3.23 -6.69 6.59
N HIS A 46 2.32 -7.43 5.97
CA HIS A 46 2.58 -8.04 4.66
C HIS A 46 2.89 -6.99 3.58
N LEU A 47 2.13 -5.89 3.54
CA LEU A 47 2.38 -4.79 2.59
C LEU A 47 3.70 -4.06 2.87
N LEU A 48 4.12 -3.97 4.12
CA LEU A 48 5.43 -3.43 4.50
C LEU A 48 6.57 -4.34 4.03
N ASP A 49 6.44 -5.66 4.17
CA ASP A 49 7.44 -6.62 3.69
C ASP A 49 7.59 -6.54 2.15
N LEU A 50 6.47 -6.53 1.42
CA LEU A 50 6.48 -6.34 -0.04
C LEU A 50 7.14 -5.03 -0.44
N SER A 51 6.83 -3.93 0.27
CA SER A 51 7.44 -2.64 0.03
C SER A 51 8.96 -2.66 0.28
N TYR A 52 9.40 -3.36 1.32
CA TYR A 52 10.82 -3.49 1.67
C TYR A 52 11.59 -4.22 0.58
N ASP A 53 11.05 -5.33 0.06
CA ASP A 53 11.66 -6.11 -1.01
C ASP A 53 11.82 -5.30 -2.31
N LEU A 54 10.91 -4.36 -2.60
CA LEU A 54 10.99 -3.44 -3.75
C LEU A 54 11.99 -2.28 -3.56
N THR A 55 12.61 -2.16 -2.39
CA THR A 55 13.58 -1.10 -2.05
C THR A 55 14.99 -1.61 -1.77
N ARG A 56 15.22 -2.91 -1.94
CA ARG A 56 16.56 -3.50 -1.95
C ARG A 56 17.38 -3.14 -3.17
#